data_AF-A0A1E1LD09-F1
#
_entry.id   AF-A0A1E1LD09-F1
#
_cell.length_a   1.000
_cell.length_b   1.000
_cell.length_c   1.000
_cell.angle_alpha   90.00
_cell.angle_beta   90.00
_cell.angle_gamma   90.00
#
_symmetry.space_group_name_H-M   'P 1'
#
loop_
_entity.id
_entity.type
_entity.pdbx_description
1 polymer ?
#
loop_
_entity_poly.entity_id
_entity_poly.type
_entity_poly.pdbx_seq_one_letter_code
_entity_poly.pdbx_strand_id
1 'polypeptide(L)'
;MSVSTKLLPCLRCQRLQTLPIRNFSTTTVPLRKPNPNLQTALSYHWDTLPPTPQQLTHSAQFFERRPPEFLWSAEKFKRMDFSTNPEICVLGRSNVGKSSLLNALLNKKVAHTSAQPGRTRLMNAFGVGGLDRGNPLVVLDMPGYGYGAAAEWGLQIMKYLEKRKELKRVFLLVDAEHGVKETDIQILNLFKSQGIPYQVILSKVDKVLYGKGKPGKVIRPENFVELRRKMEEVKDAIQPDTEDDGAVVGEVLACSSQVSVGGKRMGVNAVRYAMLQAVGLEMKPAVKLAEVQEIVSFEEIYGREHEHVSEPKVVSK
;
A
#
# COMPACT_ATOMS: atom_id res chain seq x y z
N MET A 1 29.98 28.76 -47.83
CA MET A 1 29.24 27.93 -48.80
C MET A 1 29.27 26.50 -48.28
N SER A 2 28.14 26.04 -47.74
CA SER A 2 28.01 24.75 -47.04
C SER A 2 27.51 23.69 -48.03
N VAL A 3 28.25 22.58 -48.17
CA VAL A 3 27.89 21.45 -49.01
C VAL A 3 27.06 20.49 -48.18
N SER A 4 25.77 20.39 -48.50
CA SER A 4 24.80 19.48 -47.88
C SER A 4 24.58 18.27 -48.78
N THR A 5 25.02 17.10 -48.31
CA THR A 5 24.84 15.81 -48.99
C THR A 5 23.42 15.31 -48.76
N LYS A 6 22.60 15.24 -49.82
CA LYS A 6 21.26 14.65 -49.81
C LYS A 6 21.36 13.13 -49.99
N LEU A 7 20.88 12.36 -49.03
CA LEU A 7 20.53 10.94 -49.21
C LEU A 7 19.02 10.82 -49.42
N LEU A 8 18.64 10.19 -50.54
CA LEU A 8 17.26 9.97 -50.97
C LEU A 8 16.60 8.83 -50.15
N PRO A 9 15.32 8.96 -49.74
CA PRO A 9 14.60 7.91 -49.03
C PRO A 9 14.01 6.83 -49.97
N CYS A 10 13.93 5.62 -49.41
CA CYS A 10 13.48 4.36 -49.99
C CYS A 10 12.05 4.38 -50.57
N LEU A 11 11.89 3.80 -51.77
CA LEU A 11 10.67 3.72 -52.60
C LEU A 11 9.55 2.79 -52.07
N ARG A 12 9.53 2.40 -50.79
CA ARG A 12 8.56 1.42 -50.25
C ARG A 12 7.40 2.01 -49.44
N CYS A 13 7.26 3.35 -49.38
CA CYS A 13 6.23 4.03 -48.56
C CYS A 13 5.15 4.82 -49.35
N GLN A 14 4.92 4.57 -50.63
CA GLN A 14 3.95 5.34 -51.45
C GLN A 14 2.71 4.58 -51.95
N ARG A 15 2.30 3.50 -51.29
CA ARG A 15 0.98 2.89 -51.56
C ARG A 15 0.29 2.51 -50.27
N LEU A 16 -0.53 3.43 -49.77
CA LEU A 16 -1.74 3.19 -48.97
C LEU A 16 -2.45 4.56 -48.87
N GLN A 17 -3.05 5.00 -49.99
CA GLN A 17 -4.00 6.11 -50.01
C GLN A 17 -5.40 5.56 -50.25
N THR A 18 -6.35 6.15 -49.51
CA THR A 18 -7.82 6.13 -49.61
C THR A 18 -8.57 4.86 -49.22
N LEU A 19 -8.79 4.71 -47.91
CA LEU A 19 -10.04 4.14 -47.37
C LEU A 19 -10.82 5.26 -46.65
N PRO A 20 -12.16 5.30 -46.78
CA PRO A 20 -12.98 6.38 -46.23
C PRO A 20 -12.96 6.34 -44.70
N ILE A 21 -12.71 7.50 -44.10
CA ILE A 21 -12.80 7.72 -42.65
C ILE A 21 -14.27 7.51 -42.26
N ARG A 22 -14.58 6.35 -41.65
CA ARG A 22 -15.81 6.20 -40.88
C ARG A 22 -15.73 7.16 -39.71
N ASN A 23 -16.62 8.15 -39.68
CA ASN A 23 -16.84 9.00 -38.52
C ASN A 23 -17.26 8.09 -37.35
N PHE A 24 -16.29 7.72 -36.51
CA PHE A 24 -16.58 7.18 -35.20
C PHE A 24 -17.22 8.31 -34.41
N SER A 25 -18.55 8.28 -34.34
CA SER A 25 -19.30 8.96 -33.30
C SER A 25 -18.67 8.58 -31.99
N THR A 26 -18.06 9.56 -31.32
CA THR A 26 -17.62 9.44 -29.94
C THR A 26 -18.85 9.32 -29.08
N THR A 27 -19.43 8.11 -29.03
CA THR A 27 -20.30 7.71 -27.94
C THR A 27 -19.40 7.71 -26.71
N THR A 28 -19.33 8.87 -26.06
CA THR A 28 -18.84 9.03 -24.70
C THR A 28 -19.60 8.02 -23.87
N VAL A 29 -18.97 6.89 -23.56
CA VAL A 29 -19.40 6.05 -22.45
C VAL A 29 -19.50 7.00 -21.27
N PRO A 30 -20.69 7.22 -20.68
CA PRO A 30 -20.78 8.10 -19.54
C PRO A 30 -19.85 7.51 -18.49
N LEU A 31 -18.84 8.27 -18.08
CA LEU A 31 -18.08 7.97 -16.88
C LEU A 31 -19.13 7.76 -15.79
N ARG A 32 -19.40 6.50 -15.44
CA ARG A 32 -20.17 6.16 -14.23
C ARG A 32 -19.50 6.97 -13.15
N LYS A 33 -20.18 7.98 -12.60
CA LYS A 33 -19.65 8.76 -11.48
C LYS A 33 -19.18 7.73 -10.46
N PRO A 34 -17.88 7.60 -10.15
CA PRO A 34 -17.51 6.81 -9.01
C PRO A 34 -18.16 7.55 -7.86
N ASN A 35 -19.09 6.93 -7.16
CA ASN A 35 -19.40 7.34 -5.81
C ASN A 35 -18.27 6.71 -5.01
N PRO A 36 -17.12 7.37 -4.84
CA PRO A 36 -15.99 6.71 -4.23
C PRO A 36 -16.39 6.62 -2.78
N ASN A 37 -16.63 5.42 -2.28
CA ASN A 37 -16.66 5.24 -0.84
C ASN A 37 -15.36 5.88 -0.35
N LEU A 38 -15.47 6.95 0.47
CA LEU A 38 -14.32 7.75 0.89
C LEU A 38 -13.21 6.84 1.42
N GLN A 39 -13.59 5.75 2.10
CA GLN A 39 -12.66 4.74 2.61
C GLN A 39 -11.83 4.06 1.51
N THR A 40 -12.43 3.76 0.37
CA THR A 40 -11.76 3.11 -0.77
C THR A 40 -10.93 4.09 -1.59
N ALA A 41 -11.32 5.37 -1.63
CA ALA A 41 -10.61 6.41 -2.38
C ALA A 41 -9.41 7.00 -1.65
N LEU A 42 -9.23 6.66 -0.37
CA LEU A 42 -8.13 7.18 0.43
C LEU A 42 -6.81 6.49 0.13
N SER A 43 -6.79 5.19 -0.12
CA SER A 43 -5.55 4.45 -0.35
C SER A 43 -5.32 4.24 -1.84
N TYR A 44 -4.05 4.16 -2.24
CA TYR A 44 -3.65 3.91 -3.61
C TYR A 44 -3.11 2.49 -3.74
N HIS A 45 -3.75 1.68 -4.57
CA HIS A 45 -3.43 0.27 -4.78
C HIS A 45 -3.09 0.07 -6.26
N TRP A 46 -1.88 -0.40 -6.57
CA TRP A 46 -1.47 -0.68 -7.96
C TRP A 46 -1.24 -2.17 -8.22
N ASP A 47 -0.73 -2.93 -7.25
CA ASP A 47 -0.56 -4.39 -7.36
C ASP A 47 -1.40 -5.18 -6.34
N THR A 48 -2.17 -4.49 -5.49
CA THR A 48 -3.06 -5.11 -4.51
C THR A 48 -4.53 -4.74 -4.77
N LEU A 49 -5.43 -5.51 -4.17
CA LEU A 49 -6.86 -5.19 -4.17
C LEU A 49 -7.23 -4.39 -2.92
N PRO A 50 -8.07 -3.34 -3.05
CA PRO A 50 -8.54 -2.62 -1.88
C PRO A 50 -9.40 -3.53 -0.98
N PRO A 51 -9.35 -3.36 0.35
CA PRO A 51 -10.10 -4.19 1.29
C PRO A 51 -11.61 -4.00 1.14
N THR A 52 -12.34 -5.09 1.31
CA THR A 52 -13.81 -5.08 1.35
C THR A 52 -14.33 -4.45 2.64
N PRO A 53 -15.58 -3.93 2.67
CA PRO A 53 -16.18 -3.41 3.91
C PRO A 53 -16.25 -4.42 5.05
N GLN A 54 -16.41 -5.71 4.73
CA GLN A 54 -16.42 -6.79 5.72
C GLN A 54 -15.04 -6.98 6.35
N GLN A 55 -13.98 -6.99 5.53
CA GLN A 55 -12.60 -7.05 6.00
C GLN A 55 -12.23 -5.85 6.89
N LEU A 56 -12.65 -4.64 6.50
CA LEU A 56 -12.45 -3.44 7.31
C LEU A 56 -13.17 -3.55 8.66
N THR A 57 -14.39 -4.10 8.68
CA THR A 57 -15.16 -4.30 9.92
C THR A 57 -14.53 -5.35 10.81
N HIS A 58 -14.11 -6.49 10.26
CA HIS A 58 -13.37 -7.52 10.99
C HIS A 58 -12.08 -6.97 11.60
N SER A 59 -11.31 -6.20 10.83
CA SER A 59 -10.06 -5.61 11.34
C SER A 59 -10.29 -4.64 12.51
N ALA A 60 -11.37 -3.85 12.47
CA ALA A 60 -11.75 -3.00 13.59
C ALA A 60 -12.10 -3.83 14.83
N GLN A 61 -12.95 -4.85 14.67
CA GLN A 61 -13.35 -5.74 15.77
C GLN A 61 -12.14 -6.43 16.41
N PHE A 62 -11.18 -6.92 15.64
CA PHE A 62 -9.98 -7.55 16.17
C PHE A 62 -9.20 -6.63 17.13
N PHE A 63 -9.00 -5.37 16.75
CA PHE A 63 -8.27 -4.39 17.57
C PHE A 63 -9.10 -3.84 18.72
N GLU A 64 -10.42 -3.82 18.61
CA GLU A 64 -11.31 -3.17 19.58
C GLU A 64 -11.92 -4.16 20.60
N ARG A 65 -11.94 -5.46 20.30
CA ARG A 65 -12.55 -6.49 21.15
C ARG A 65 -11.96 -6.52 22.56
N ARG A 66 -10.65 -6.36 22.69
CA ARG A 66 -9.94 -6.29 23.98
C ARG A 66 -8.97 -5.12 23.96
N PRO A 67 -8.77 -4.43 25.10
CA PRO A 67 -7.77 -3.39 25.19
C PRO A 67 -6.37 -3.98 24.91
N PRO A 68 -5.46 -3.20 24.32
CA PRO A 68 -4.09 -3.65 24.11
C PRO A 68 -3.41 -3.89 25.46
N GLU A 69 -2.60 -4.95 25.51
CA GLU A 69 -1.75 -5.30 26.65
C GLU A 69 -0.38 -4.66 26.45
N PHE A 70 0.12 -3.93 27.45
CA PHE A 70 1.50 -3.46 27.43
C PHE A 70 2.41 -4.62 27.82
N LEU A 71 3.34 -4.99 26.93
CA LEU A 71 4.26 -6.11 27.16
C LEU A 71 5.56 -5.61 27.76
N TRP A 72 6.28 -4.75 27.04
CA TRP A 72 7.56 -4.23 27.48
C TRP A 72 7.90 -2.88 26.86
N SER A 73 8.86 -2.19 27.48
CA SER A 73 9.52 -1.01 26.94
C SER A 73 11.03 -1.14 27.13
N ALA A 74 11.80 -1.03 26.05
CA ALA A 74 13.23 -1.28 26.07
C ALA A 74 14.01 -0.35 25.12
N GLU A 75 15.22 -0.01 25.54
CA GLU A 75 16.17 0.77 24.73
C GLU A 75 17.12 -0.13 23.94
N LYS A 76 17.48 -1.30 24.49
CA LYS A 76 18.50 -2.19 23.95
C LYS A 76 17.89 -3.49 23.51
N PHE A 77 18.27 -3.97 22.33
CA PHE A 77 17.76 -5.23 21.73
C PHE A 77 17.79 -6.42 22.70
N LYS A 78 18.87 -6.55 23.48
CA LYS A 78 19.05 -7.66 24.43
C LYS A 78 18.06 -7.68 25.61
N ARG A 79 17.33 -6.59 25.87
CA ARG A 79 16.39 -6.45 26.99
C ARG A 79 14.92 -6.60 26.55
N MET A 80 14.69 -6.94 25.28
CA MET A 80 13.35 -7.09 24.71
C MET A 80 12.88 -8.53 24.93
N ASP A 81 11.59 -8.73 25.18
CA ASP A 81 11.07 -10.09 25.31
C ASP A 81 11.06 -10.79 23.96
N PHE A 82 11.39 -12.07 23.99
CA PHE A 82 11.40 -12.94 22.82
C PHE A 82 10.17 -13.84 22.86
N SER A 83 9.03 -13.28 22.46
CA SER A 83 7.84 -14.08 22.17
C SER A 83 7.91 -14.63 20.75
N THR A 84 7.15 -15.70 20.49
CA THR A 84 6.99 -16.30 19.16
C THR A 84 5.82 -15.68 18.38
N ASN A 85 5.16 -14.67 18.95
CA ASN A 85 4.01 -14.02 18.32
C ASN A 85 4.48 -13.16 17.16
N PRO A 86 3.72 -13.11 16.05
CA PRO A 86 4.10 -12.30 14.90
C PRO A 86 4.03 -10.81 15.27
N GLU A 87 5.02 -10.08 14.80
CA GLU A 87 5.26 -8.68 15.14
C GLU A 87 5.13 -7.79 13.92
N ILE A 88 4.52 -6.63 14.13
CA ILE A 88 4.59 -5.53 13.17
C ILE A 88 5.21 -4.31 13.86
N CYS A 89 5.90 -3.51 13.08
CA CYS A 89 6.61 -2.34 13.56
C CYS A 89 6.03 -1.08 12.95
N VAL A 90 5.84 -0.03 13.74
CA VAL A 90 5.51 1.30 13.24
C VAL A 90 6.73 2.21 13.39
N LEU A 91 7.23 2.73 12.26
CA LEU A 91 8.39 3.62 12.17
C LEU A 91 8.01 4.90 11.43
N GLY A 92 8.74 5.98 11.65
CA GLY A 92 8.57 7.23 10.90
C GLY A 92 9.35 8.37 11.53
N ARG A 93 9.43 9.50 10.82
CA ARG A 93 10.09 10.71 11.35
C ARG A 93 9.46 11.19 12.65
N SER A 94 10.24 11.90 13.46
CA SER A 94 9.70 12.74 14.54
C SER A 94 8.54 13.61 14.03
N ASN A 95 7.44 13.67 14.79
CA ASN A 95 6.23 14.44 14.48
C ASN A 95 5.45 14.03 13.21
N VAL A 96 5.76 12.88 12.58
CA VAL A 96 4.97 12.38 11.43
C VAL A 96 3.54 11.95 11.82
N GLY A 97 3.27 11.75 13.11
CA GLY A 97 1.96 11.31 13.61
C GLY A 97 1.91 9.85 14.08
N LYS A 98 3.06 9.18 14.23
CA LYS A 98 3.19 7.80 14.73
C LYS A 98 2.43 7.53 16.04
N SER A 99 2.68 8.31 17.09
CA SER A 99 1.99 8.14 18.38
C SER A 99 0.47 8.35 18.26
N SER A 100 0.05 9.31 17.42
CA SER A 100 -1.37 9.56 17.15
C SER A 100 -2.01 8.40 16.41
N LEU A 101 -1.30 7.83 15.43
CA LEU A 101 -1.77 6.65 14.70
C LEU A 101 -1.83 5.42 15.61
N LEU A 102 -0.84 5.18 16.46
CA LEU A 102 -0.85 4.08 17.42
C LEU A 102 -2.05 4.17 18.37
N ASN A 103 -2.30 5.36 18.93
CA ASN A 103 -3.49 5.57 19.76
C ASN A 103 -4.80 5.32 18.99
N ALA A 104 -4.81 5.68 17.70
CA ALA A 104 -5.94 5.47 16.82
C ALA A 104 -6.16 3.99 16.49
N LEU A 105 -5.10 3.26 16.18
CA LEU A 105 -5.10 1.83 15.86
C LEU A 105 -5.53 0.99 17.06
N LEU A 106 -4.96 1.27 18.22
CA LEU A 106 -5.15 0.50 19.45
C LEU A 106 -6.37 0.94 20.26
N ASN A 107 -7.09 1.96 19.78
CA ASN A 107 -8.25 2.56 20.43
C ASN A 107 -8.04 2.90 21.92
N LYS A 108 -6.80 3.22 22.30
CA LYS A 108 -6.38 3.51 23.68
C LYS A 108 -5.22 4.49 23.62
N LYS A 109 -5.14 5.40 24.59
CA LYS A 109 -4.03 6.36 24.70
C LYS A 109 -2.80 5.68 25.31
N VAL A 110 -2.08 4.91 24.50
CA VAL A 110 -0.87 4.16 24.92
C VAL A 110 0.41 4.95 24.67
N ALA A 111 0.40 5.88 23.70
CA ALA A 111 1.54 6.68 23.33
C ALA A 111 1.29 8.16 23.61
N HIS A 112 2.28 8.85 24.17
CA HIS A 112 2.22 10.29 24.37
C HIS A 112 2.40 11.03 23.03
N THR A 113 1.42 11.84 22.66
CA THR A 113 1.46 12.74 21.51
C THR A 113 2.01 14.10 21.95
N SER A 114 3.31 14.35 21.73
CA SER A 114 3.92 15.66 21.94
C SER A 114 4.40 16.22 20.60
N ALA A 115 4.37 17.54 20.44
CA ALA A 115 4.97 18.22 19.29
C ALA A 115 6.50 18.37 19.43
N GLN A 116 7.06 18.13 20.63
CA GLN A 116 8.50 18.21 20.86
C GLN A 116 9.19 16.94 20.35
N PRO A 117 10.21 17.05 19.47
CA PRO A 117 10.96 15.91 18.95
C PRO A 117 11.65 15.05 20.04
N GLY A 118 11.89 13.77 19.75
CA GLY A 118 12.75 12.91 20.58
C GLY A 118 12.14 12.40 21.90
N ARG A 119 10.80 12.38 22.03
CA ARG A 119 10.12 11.94 23.26
C ARG A 119 9.93 10.42 23.35
N THR A 120 9.67 9.74 22.23
CA THR A 120 9.73 8.26 22.16
C THR A 120 11.20 7.88 22.02
N ARG A 121 11.84 7.55 23.14
CA ARG A 121 13.25 7.10 23.20
C ARG A 121 13.39 5.60 23.34
N LEU A 122 12.30 4.93 23.68
CA LEU A 122 12.22 3.50 23.93
C LEU A 122 11.35 2.86 22.87
N MET A 123 11.67 1.61 22.53
CA MET A 123 10.76 0.75 21.79
C MET A 123 9.70 0.23 22.73
N ASN A 124 8.43 0.32 22.36
CA ASN A 124 7.31 -0.17 23.17
C ASN A 124 6.58 -1.29 22.43
N ALA A 125 6.27 -2.38 23.12
CA ALA A 125 5.52 -3.49 22.56
C ALA A 125 4.12 -3.59 23.17
N PHE A 126 3.13 -3.73 22.30
CA PHE A 126 1.73 -3.86 22.67
C PHE A 126 1.14 -5.14 22.08
N GLY A 127 0.64 -6.03 22.94
CA GLY A 127 -0.15 -7.19 22.54
C GLY A 127 -1.55 -6.77 22.10
N VAL A 128 -2.01 -7.29 20.97
CA VAL A 128 -3.30 -6.93 20.35
C VAL A 128 -4.07 -8.20 20.01
N GLY A 129 -5.40 -8.11 20.11
CA GLY A 129 -6.33 -9.16 19.73
C GLY A 129 -6.64 -10.15 20.85
N GLY A 130 -5.83 -10.18 21.92
CA GLY A 130 -5.98 -10.97 23.16
C GLY A 130 -6.98 -12.12 23.06
N LEU A 131 -6.51 -13.33 22.83
CA LEU A 131 -7.28 -14.56 22.95
C LEU A 131 -7.12 -15.12 24.37
N ASP A 132 -7.96 -16.08 24.76
CA ASP A 132 -7.89 -16.71 26.09
C ASP A 132 -6.54 -17.40 26.37
N ARG A 133 -5.69 -17.56 25.34
CA ARG A 133 -4.33 -18.13 25.42
C ARG A 133 -3.22 -17.21 24.90
N GLY A 134 -3.42 -15.89 24.85
CA GLY A 134 -2.34 -14.92 24.57
C GLY A 134 -2.63 -13.90 23.47
N ASN A 135 -1.58 -13.19 23.03
CA ASN A 135 -1.68 -12.09 22.07
C ASN A 135 -1.34 -12.54 20.65
N PRO A 136 -2.31 -12.68 19.73
CA PRO A 136 -2.06 -13.15 18.37
C PRO A 136 -1.24 -12.17 17.52
N LEU A 137 -1.16 -10.90 17.90
CA LEU A 137 -0.37 -9.87 17.21
C LEU A 137 0.37 -9.00 18.23
N VAL A 138 1.62 -8.65 17.95
CA VAL A 138 2.38 -7.65 18.70
C VAL A 138 2.64 -6.44 17.80
N VAL A 139 2.26 -5.25 18.29
CA VAL A 139 2.49 -3.96 17.62
C VAL A 139 3.61 -3.22 18.34
N LEU A 140 4.69 -2.94 17.61
CA LEU A 140 5.86 -2.24 18.11
C LEU A 140 5.82 -0.75 17.73
N ASP A 141 6.00 0.12 18.72
CA ASP A 141 6.27 1.54 18.53
C ASP A 141 7.78 1.78 18.54
N MET A 142 8.36 2.06 17.38
CA MET A 142 9.79 2.40 17.30
C MET A 142 10.02 3.89 17.62
N PRO A 143 11.17 4.26 18.18
CA PRO A 143 11.55 5.66 18.27
C PRO A 143 11.64 6.28 16.86
N GLY A 144 11.27 7.55 16.74
CA GLY A 144 11.28 8.24 15.44
C GLY A 144 12.70 8.59 15.00
N TYR A 145 12.94 8.61 13.70
CA TYR A 145 14.21 9.04 13.10
C TYR A 145 14.17 10.52 12.66
N GLY A 146 15.32 11.06 12.26
CA GLY A 146 15.47 12.45 11.81
C GLY A 146 15.80 13.45 12.92
N TYR A 147 15.35 14.69 12.78
CA TYR A 147 15.72 15.78 13.69
C TYR A 147 15.37 15.47 15.16
N GLY A 148 16.37 15.55 16.04
CA GLY A 148 16.24 15.23 17.47
C GLY A 148 16.24 13.73 17.81
N ALA A 149 16.52 12.83 16.85
CA ALA A 149 16.76 11.42 17.13
C ALA A 149 18.22 11.18 17.56
N ALA A 150 18.44 10.38 18.61
CA ALA A 150 19.79 10.01 19.02
C ALA A 150 20.35 8.94 18.04
N ALA A 151 21.59 9.12 17.60
CA ALA A 151 22.27 8.22 16.67
C ALA A 151 22.32 6.77 17.19
N GLU A 152 22.43 6.59 18.51
CA GLU A 152 22.48 5.29 19.18
C GLU A 152 21.20 4.46 18.98
N TRP A 153 20.05 5.10 18.77
CA TRP A 153 18.77 4.42 18.52
C TRP A 153 18.75 3.76 17.14
N GLY A 154 19.37 4.38 16.14
CA GLY A 154 19.46 3.82 14.80
C GLY A 154 20.08 2.42 14.83
N LEU A 155 21.17 2.25 15.57
CA LEU A 155 21.85 0.95 15.69
C LEU A 155 20.98 -0.13 16.36
N GLN A 156 20.19 0.23 17.38
CA GLN A 156 19.33 -0.74 18.08
C GLN A 156 18.12 -1.12 17.25
N ILE A 157 17.50 -0.13 16.57
CA ILE A 157 16.40 -0.37 15.63
C ILE A 157 16.88 -1.29 14.51
N MET A 158 18.03 -1.01 13.91
CA MET A 158 18.56 -1.84 12.83
C MET A 158 18.83 -3.28 13.27
N LYS A 159 19.46 -3.46 14.43
CA LYS A 159 19.64 -4.79 15.01
C LYS A 159 18.31 -5.52 15.23
N TYR A 160 17.25 -4.79 15.59
CA TYR A 160 15.92 -5.38 15.73
C TYR A 160 15.36 -5.82 14.40
N LEU A 161 15.32 -4.90 13.42
CA LEU A 161 14.72 -5.15 12.11
C LEU A 161 15.42 -6.28 11.36
N GLU A 162 16.74 -6.40 11.50
CA GLU A 162 17.53 -7.44 10.84
C GLU A 162 17.43 -8.81 11.54
N LYS A 163 17.39 -8.85 12.87
CA LYS A 163 17.56 -10.11 13.62
C LYS A 163 16.26 -10.74 14.10
N ARG A 164 15.15 -10.00 14.14
CA ARG A 164 13.88 -10.48 14.68
C ARG A 164 13.11 -11.28 13.63
N LYS A 165 13.03 -12.59 13.79
CA LYS A 165 12.35 -13.51 12.84
C LYS A 165 10.82 -13.37 12.87
N GLU A 166 10.30 -12.93 14.00
CA GLU A 166 8.88 -12.72 14.22
C GLU A 166 8.37 -11.43 13.58
N LEU A 167 9.28 -10.50 13.22
CA LEU A 167 8.92 -9.28 12.50
C LEU A 167 8.42 -9.64 11.10
N LYS A 168 7.16 -9.32 10.82
CA LYS A 168 6.51 -9.62 9.53
C LYS A 168 6.45 -8.43 8.59
N ARG A 169 6.33 -7.22 9.13
CA ARG A 169 6.28 -6.00 8.31
C ARG A 169 6.59 -4.74 9.12
N VAL A 170 7.30 -3.82 8.48
CA VAL A 170 7.50 -2.45 8.95
C VAL A 170 6.51 -1.50 8.26
N PHE A 171 5.71 -0.80 9.04
CA PHE A 171 4.84 0.28 8.57
C PHE A 171 5.56 1.62 8.74
N LEU A 172 6.05 2.16 7.63
CA LEU A 172 6.76 3.43 7.58
C LEU A 172 5.78 4.58 7.34
N LEU A 173 5.67 5.49 8.29
CA LEU A 173 4.82 6.67 8.16
C LEU A 173 5.55 7.80 7.45
N VAL A 174 4.85 8.40 6.49
CA VAL A 174 5.25 9.61 5.77
C VAL A 174 4.15 10.66 5.93
N ASP A 175 4.52 11.91 6.21
CA ASP A 175 3.57 13.00 6.38
C ASP A 175 3.02 13.42 5.01
N ALA A 176 1.70 13.33 4.80
CA ALA A 176 1.10 13.66 3.52
C ALA A 176 1.30 15.13 3.11
N GLU A 177 1.43 16.07 4.05
CA GLU A 177 1.68 17.48 3.74
C GLU A 177 3.10 17.67 3.17
N HIS A 178 4.09 17.03 3.80
CA HIS A 178 5.50 17.25 3.51
C HIS A 178 6.10 16.28 2.48
N GLY A 179 5.45 15.13 2.26
CA GLY A 179 5.92 14.07 1.39
C GLY A 179 7.15 13.32 1.93
N VAL A 180 7.70 12.51 1.04
CA VAL A 180 8.96 11.77 1.25
C VAL A 180 10.11 12.77 1.40
N LYS A 181 11.03 12.51 2.34
CA LYS A 181 12.28 13.27 2.50
C LYS A 181 13.48 12.35 2.36
N GLU A 182 14.65 12.94 2.22
CA GLU A 182 15.93 12.23 2.10
C GLU A 182 16.14 11.18 3.20
N THR A 183 15.78 11.50 4.45
CA THR A 183 15.90 10.55 5.57
C THR A 183 14.94 9.36 5.47
N ASP A 184 13.79 9.51 4.79
CA ASP A 184 12.93 8.36 4.50
C ASP A 184 13.55 7.51 3.39
N ILE A 185 14.09 8.14 2.34
CA ILE A 185 14.72 7.44 1.21
C ILE A 185 15.89 6.58 1.71
N GLN A 186 16.72 7.12 2.61
CA GLN A 186 17.81 6.36 3.23
C GLN A 186 17.31 5.12 3.97
N ILE A 187 16.19 5.22 4.70
CA ILE A 187 15.61 4.09 5.43
C ILE A 187 14.93 3.09 4.48
N LEU A 188 14.26 3.57 3.45
CA LEU A 188 13.66 2.72 2.42
C LEU A 188 14.73 1.91 1.69
N ASN A 189 15.83 2.56 1.27
CA ASN A 189 16.98 1.89 0.65
C ASN A 189 17.58 0.84 1.59
N LEU A 190 17.64 1.15 2.89
CA LEU A 190 18.10 0.21 3.90
C LEU A 190 17.18 -1.01 4.00
N PHE A 191 15.86 -0.80 4.04
CA PHE A 191 14.89 -1.92 4.04
C PHE A 191 15.05 -2.80 2.82
N LYS A 192 15.20 -2.22 1.63
CA LYS A 192 15.48 -2.96 0.39
C LYS A 192 16.78 -3.76 0.50
N SER A 193 17.88 -3.12 0.91
CA SER A 193 19.20 -3.76 1.01
C SER A 193 19.24 -4.95 2.00
N GLN A 194 18.38 -4.92 3.02
CA GLN A 194 18.29 -5.96 4.05
C GLN A 194 17.11 -6.93 3.84
N GLY A 195 16.34 -6.77 2.76
CA GLY A 195 15.15 -7.58 2.51
C GLY A 195 14.07 -7.47 3.60
N ILE A 196 14.01 -6.33 4.30
CA ILE A 196 13.02 -6.09 5.35
C ILE A 196 11.67 -5.77 4.68
N PRO A 197 10.61 -6.57 4.91
CA PRO A 197 9.30 -6.27 4.32
C PRO A 197 8.72 -4.99 4.91
N TYR A 198 8.29 -4.06 4.06
CA TYR A 198 7.75 -2.79 4.52
C TYR A 198 6.54 -2.33 3.73
N GLN A 199 5.83 -1.37 4.31
CA GLN A 199 4.67 -0.73 3.72
C GLN A 199 4.56 0.72 4.17
N VAL A 200 4.28 1.61 3.23
CA VAL A 200 4.22 3.04 3.51
C VAL A 200 2.80 3.48 3.83
N ILE A 201 2.68 4.31 4.87
CA ILE A 201 1.44 4.94 5.31
C ILE A 201 1.59 6.46 5.21
N LEU A 202 0.76 7.09 4.38
CA LEU A 202 0.55 8.52 4.40
C LEU A 202 -0.31 8.91 5.60
N SER A 203 0.29 9.64 6.54
CA SER A 203 -0.39 10.17 7.73
C SER A 203 -0.89 11.60 7.48
N LYS A 204 -1.78 12.07 8.37
CA LYS A 204 -2.31 13.45 8.35
C LYS A 204 -2.98 13.84 7.03
N VAL A 205 -3.57 12.88 6.34
CA VAL A 205 -4.22 13.13 5.03
C VAL A 205 -5.39 14.11 5.14
N ASP A 206 -5.94 14.30 6.34
CA ASP A 206 -6.89 15.37 6.63
C ASP A 206 -6.37 16.75 6.27
N LYS A 207 -5.07 17.03 6.44
CA LYS A 207 -4.49 18.32 6.06
C LYS A 207 -4.50 18.55 4.56
N VAL A 208 -4.35 17.49 3.77
CA VAL A 208 -4.40 17.57 2.30
C VAL A 208 -5.86 17.65 1.84
N LEU A 209 -6.72 16.81 2.41
CA LEU A 209 -8.14 16.72 2.03
C LEU A 209 -8.97 17.95 2.44
N TYR A 210 -8.65 18.56 3.57
CA TYR A 210 -9.36 19.75 4.06
C TYR A 210 -8.56 21.04 3.87
N GLY A 211 -7.25 20.98 3.60
CA GLY A 211 -6.40 22.15 3.44
C GLY A 211 -6.42 23.04 4.69
N LYS A 212 -6.67 24.34 4.49
CA LYS A 212 -6.95 25.31 5.58
C LYS A 212 -8.38 25.23 6.14
N GLY A 213 -9.23 24.38 5.55
CA GLY A 213 -10.61 24.19 5.95
C GLY A 213 -10.75 23.40 7.25
N LYS A 214 -11.90 23.56 7.93
CA LYS A 214 -12.20 22.74 9.12
C LYS A 214 -12.38 21.27 8.71
N PRO A 215 -11.71 20.33 9.41
CA PRO A 215 -11.93 18.90 9.17
C PRO A 215 -13.40 18.51 9.35
N GLY A 216 -13.92 17.66 8.46
CA GLY A 216 -15.33 17.19 8.49
C GLY A 216 -16.32 17.98 7.61
N LYS A 217 -15.86 18.98 6.86
CA LYS A 217 -16.66 19.63 5.79
C LYS A 217 -16.63 18.82 4.48
N VAL A 218 -17.37 19.24 3.46
CA VAL A 218 -17.32 18.63 2.12
C VAL A 218 -15.89 18.69 1.59
N ILE A 219 -15.32 17.53 1.25
CA ILE A 219 -14.01 17.41 0.61
C ILE A 219 -14.17 17.81 -0.86
N ARG A 220 -13.33 18.72 -1.32
CA ARG A 220 -13.39 19.18 -2.70
C ARG A 220 -12.66 18.20 -3.64
N PRO A 221 -13.15 17.98 -4.88
CA PRO A 221 -12.52 17.06 -5.83
C PRO A 221 -11.03 17.33 -6.07
N GLU A 222 -10.64 18.60 -6.12
CA GLU A 222 -9.23 19.01 -6.31
C GLU A 222 -8.30 18.48 -5.23
N ASN A 223 -8.78 18.33 -3.98
CA ASN A 223 -7.96 17.84 -2.88
C ASN A 223 -7.73 16.32 -2.97
N PHE A 224 -8.64 15.57 -3.60
CA PHE A 224 -8.41 14.16 -3.91
C PHE A 224 -7.37 13.98 -5.02
N VAL A 225 -7.37 14.87 -6.01
CA VAL A 225 -6.35 14.88 -7.07
C VAL A 225 -4.98 15.17 -6.46
N GLU A 226 -4.89 16.14 -5.57
CA GLU A 226 -3.63 16.45 -4.87
C GLU A 226 -3.15 15.29 -3.97
N LEU A 227 -4.07 14.64 -3.25
CA LEU A 227 -3.72 13.46 -2.45
C LEU A 227 -3.21 12.32 -3.35
N ARG A 228 -3.87 12.06 -4.48
CA ARG A 228 -3.42 11.06 -5.46
C ARG A 228 -2.03 11.39 -5.99
N ARG A 229 -1.79 12.64 -6.39
CA ARG A 229 -0.48 13.10 -6.89
C ARG A 229 0.63 12.82 -5.88
N LYS A 230 0.38 13.10 -4.60
CA LYS A 230 1.32 12.78 -3.50
C LYS A 230 1.53 11.28 -3.30
N MET A 231 0.53 10.44 -3.56
CA MET A 231 0.70 8.98 -3.53
C MET A 231 1.53 8.46 -4.68
N GLU A 232 1.37 9.04 -5.87
CA GLU A 232 2.20 8.73 -7.03
C GLU A 232 3.67 9.10 -6.77
N GLU A 233 3.95 10.29 -6.22
CA GLU A 233 5.31 10.66 -5.79
C GLU A 233 5.92 9.67 -4.79
N VAL A 234 5.10 9.18 -3.85
CA VAL A 234 5.52 8.20 -2.85
C VAL A 234 5.77 6.85 -3.48
N LYS A 235 4.91 6.42 -4.42
CA LYS A 235 5.11 5.19 -5.19
C LYS A 235 6.44 5.24 -5.95
N ASP A 236 6.69 6.32 -6.68
CA ASP A 236 7.92 6.50 -7.46
C ASP A 236 9.18 6.46 -6.57
N ALA A 237 9.09 7.00 -5.35
CA ALA A 237 10.18 6.94 -4.38
C ALA A 237 10.38 5.53 -3.78
N ILE A 238 9.31 4.76 -3.64
CA ILE A 238 9.35 3.40 -3.05
C ILE A 238 9.78 2.37 -4.09
N GLN A 239 9.33 2.49 -5.34
CA GLN A 239 9.55 1.53 -6.41
C GLN A 239 9.81 2.30 -7.72
N PRO A 240 11.04 2.83 -7.91
CA PRO A 240 11.40 3.55 -9.13
C PRO A 240 11.47 2.63 -10.35
N ASP A 241 11.82 1.35 -10.15
CA ASP A 241 11.92 0.34 -11.19
C ASP A 241 10.77 -0.67 -11.07
N THR A 242 10.11 -0.95 -12.19
CA THR A 242 8.92 -1.85 -12.24
C THR A 242 9.27 -3.33 -12.20
N GLU A 243 10.55 -3.66 -12.29
CA GLU A 243 11.07 -5.03 -12.32
C GLU A 243 11.76 -5.34 -10.99
N ASP A 244 11.06 -6.10 -10.14
CA ASP A 244 11.65 -6.93 -9.07
C ASP A 244 12.11 -6.24 -7.76
N ASP A 245 11.14 -5.78 -6.96
CA ASP A 245 11.35 -5.46 -5.53
C ASP A 245 10.36 -6.26 -4.66
N GLY A 246 10.59 -7.58 -4.50
CA GLY A 246 9.70 -8.50 -3.75
C GLY A 246 9.46 -8.16 -2.26
N ALA A 247 10.14 -7.15 -1.71
CA ALA A 247 9.95 -6.67 -0.33
C ALA A 247 8.87 -5.58 -0.18
N VAL A 248 8.45 -4.95 -1.28
CA VAL A 248 7.50 -3.84 -1.30
C VAL A 248 6.08 -4.35 -1.49
N VAL A 249 5.15 -3.91 -0.65
CA VAL A 249 3.72 -4.11 -0.92
C VAL A 249 3.27 -3.05 -1.93
N GLY A 250 2.66 -3.47 -3.03
CA GLY A 250 2.21 -2.60 -4.13
C GLY A 250 0.99 -1.72 -3.81
N GLU A 251 1.01 -1.05 -2.65
CA GLU A 251 0.02 -0.08 -2.21
C GLU A 251 0.60 0.96 -1.24
N VAL A 252 0.03 2.16 -1.27
CA VAL A 252 0.24 3.23 -0.30
C VAL A 252 -1.07 3.47 0.45
N LEU A 253 -1.04 3.26 1.76
CA LEU A 253 -2.20 3.47 2.61
C LEU A 253 -2.27 4.92 3.08
N ALA A 254 -3.48 5.46 3.19
CA ALA A 254 -3.69 6.79 3.77
C ALA A 254 -4.49 6.72 5.05
N CYS A 255 -4.14 7.55 6.03
CA CYS A 255 -4.92 7.67 7.25
C CYS A 255 -4.87 9.07 7.89
N SER A 256 -5.90 9.37 8.67
CA SER A 256 -5.91 10.47 9.64
C SER A 256 -6.27 9.95 11.01
N SER A 257 -5.49 10.35 12.01
CA SER A 257 -5.78 10.05 13.42
C SER A 257 -6.73 11.05 14.06
N GLN A 258 -6.98 12.21 13.42
CA GLN A 258 -7.74 13.32 13.99
C GLN A 258 -9.18 13.37 13.46
N VAL A 259 -9.41 12.94 12.22
CA VAL A 259 -10.71 13.05 11.57
C VAL A 259 -11.44 11.72 11.59
N SER A 260 -12.68 11.76 12.09
CA SER A 260 -13.63 10.66 12.00
C SER A 260 -14.74 10.99 11.02
N VAL A 261 -15.05 10.05 10.13
CA VAL A 261 -16.17 10.13 9.19
C VAL A 261 -17.11 8.97 9.51
N GLY A 262 -18.36 9.27 9.87
CA GLY A 262 -19.33 8.25 10.30
C GLY A 262 -18.89 7.49 11.55
N GLY A 263 -18.29 8.19 12.53
CA GLY A 263 -17.80 7.60 13.79
C GLY A 263 -16.51 6.79 13.68
N LYS A 264 -16.01 6.53 12.47
CA LYS A 264 -14.76 5.79 12.22
C LYS A 264 -13.64 6.74 11.83
N ARG A 265 -12.45 6.57 12.41
CA ARG A 265 -11.26 7.34 12.01
C ARG A 265 -10.89 7.01 10.56
N MET A 266 -10.58 8.05 9.80
CA MET A 266 -10.35 7.96 8.37
C MET A 266 -9.11 7.10 8.05
N GLY A 267 -9.30 6.02 7.28
CA GLY A 267 -8.22 5.14 6.82
C GLY A 267 -7.60 4.21 7.88
N VAL A 268 -7.92 4.38 9.16
CA VAL A 268 -7.32 3.60 10.26
C VAL A 268 -7.65 2.11 10.15
N ASN A 269 -8.87 1.76 9.71
CA ASN A 269 -9.23 0.35 9.53
C ASN A 269 -8.53 -0.30 8.33
N ALA A 270 -8.18 0.46 7.29
CA ALA A 270 -7.37 -0.07 6.20
C ALA A 270 -5.96 -0.41 6.69
N VAL A 271 -5.39 0.43 7.56
CA VAL A 271 -4.11 0.13 8.22
C VAL A 271 -4.21 -1.09 9.13
N ARG A 272 -5.27 -1.21 9.95
CA ARG A 272 -5.51 -2.42 10.77
C ARG A 272 -5.60 -3.68 9.91
N TYR A 273 -6.33 -3.61 8.80
CA TYR A 273 -6.44 -4.72 7.87
C TYR A 273 -5.08 -5.11 7.28
N ALA A 274 -4.28 -4.15 6.82
CA ALA A 274 -2.94 -4.42 6.29
C ALA A 274 -2.00 -5.03 7.36
N MET A 275 -2.13 -4.61 8.62
CA MET A 275 -1.42 -5.24 9.75
C MET A 275 -1.83 -6.69 9.94
N LEU A 276 -3.13 -7.01 9.84
CA LEU A 276 -3.60 -8.40 9.92
C LEU A 276 -3.13 -9.23 8.72
N GLN A 277 -3.15 -8.67 7.51
CA GLN A 277 -2.62 -9.35 6.32
C GLN A 277 -1.14 -9.67 6.44
N ALA A 278 -0.34 -8.76 7.00
CA ALA A 278 1.09 -8.97 7.20
C ALA A 278 1.39 -10.19 8.06
N VAL A 279 0.49 -10.54 8.99
CA VAL A 279 0.66 -11.64 9.94
C VAL A 279 -0.23 -12.85 9.63
N GLY A 280 -0.99 -12.84 8.52
CA GLY A 280 -1.88 -13.93 8.11
C GLY A 280 -3.14 -14.08 8.96
N LEU A 281 -3.60 -13.01 9.62
CA LEU A 281 -4.80 -12.97 10.46
C LEU A 281 -5.97 -12.20 9.81
N GLU A 282 -5.86 -11.90 8.52
CA GLU A 282 -6.91 -11.23 7.78
C GLU A 282 -8.16 -12.09 7.59
N MET A 283 -9.31 -11.43 7.45
CA MET A 283 -10.52 -12.12 7.00
C MET A 283 -10.37 -12.48 5.53
N LYS A 284 -10.24 -13.78 5.25
CA LYS A 284 -10.35 -14.32 3.90
C LYS A 284 -11.83 -14.50 3.56
N PRO A 285 -12.36 -13.87 2.50
CA PRO A 285 -13.74 -14.09 2.12
C PRO A 285 -13.95 -15.58 1.81
N ALA A 286 -15.12 -16.11 2.17
CA ALA A 286 -15.51 -17.45 1.79
C ALA A 286 -15.74 -17.48 0.28
N VAL A 287 -14.70 -17.79 -0.49
CA VAL A 287 -14.85 -18.06 -1.92
C VAL A 287 -15.49 -19.43 -2.02
N LYS A 288 -16.75 -19.50 -2.47
CA LYS A 288 -17.25 -20.75 -3.06
C LYS A 288 -16.39 -20.96 -4.30
N LEU A 289 -15.45 -21.89 -4.23
CA LEU A 289 -14.74 -22.35 -5.42
C LEU A 289 -15.84 -22.74 -6.41
N ALA A 290 -15.87 -22.12 -7.58
CA ALA A 290 -16.70 -22.61 -8.67
C ALA A 290 -16.29 -24.07 -8.90
N GLU A 291 -17.26 -24.94 -9.20
CA GLU A 291 -16.95 -26.30 -9.61
C GLU A 291 -15.87 -26.25 -10.69
N VAL A 292 -14.85 -27.09 -10.54
CA VAL A 292 -13.76 -27.20 -11.51
C VAL A 292 -14.41 -27.57 -12.83
N GLN A 293 -14.62 -26.59 -13.71
CA GLN A 293 -14.97 -26.87 -15.10
C GLN A 293 -13.75 -27.53 -15.71
N GLU A 294 -13.92 -28.72 -16.28
CA GLU A 294 -12.88 -29.37 -17.05
C GLU A 294 -12.34 -28.37 -18.08
N ILE A 295 -11.02 -28.17 -18.06
CA ILE A 295 -10.34 -27.35 -19.05
C ILE A 295 -10.41 -28.13 -20.35
N VAL A 296 -11.40 -27.83 -21.17
CA VAL A 296 -11.55 -28.40 -22.51
C VAL A 296 -10.37 -27.92 -23.35
N SER A 297 -9.66 -28.85 -23.98
CA SER A 297 -8.49 -28.54 -24.79
C SER A 297 -8.87 -27.74 -26.05
N PHE A 298 -7.94 -26.93 -26.57
CA PHE A 298 -8.16 -26.15 -27.79
C PHE A 298 -8.56 -27.05 -28.98
N GLU A 299 -8.03 -28.27 -29.04
CA GLU A 299 -8.34 -29.27 -30.05
C GLU A 299 -9.77 -29.81 -29.94
N GLU A 300 -10.32 -29.93 -28.73
CA GLU A 300 -11.72 -30.32 -28.53
C GLU A 300 -12.71 -29.22 -28.93
N ILE A 301 -12.29 -27.95 -28.87
CA ILE A 301 -13.14 -26.81 -29.26
C ILE A 301 -13.11 -26.59 -30.78
N TYR A 302 -11.99 -26.85 -31.45
CA TYR A 302 -11.77 -26.48 -32.86
C TYR A 302 -11.42 -27.66 -33.81
N GLY A 303 -11.34 -28.89 -33.31
CA GLY A 303 -10.81 -30.06 -34.04
C GLY A 303 -11.77 -30.80 -34.98
N ARG A 304 -12.83 -30.17 -35.50
CA ARG A 304 -13.69 -30.78 -36.53
C ARG A 304 -14.08 -29.81 -37.65
N GLU A 305 -13.11 -29.28 -38.37
CA GLU A 305 -13.36 -28.72 -39.70
C GLU A 305 -12.20 -29.01 -40.67
N HIS A 306 -11.84 -30.27 -40.87
CA HIS A 306 -11.08 -30.66 -42.06
C HIS A 306 -11.36 -32.12 -42.45
N GLU A 307 -12.48 -32.37 -43.12
CA GLU A 307 -12.57 -33.50 -44.04
C GLU A 307 -13.42 -33.11 -45.26
N HIS A 308 -12.80 -33.27 -46.43
CA HIS A 308 -13.34 -33.17 -47.79
C HIS A 308 -13.62 -31.80 -48.41
N VAL A 309 -12.57 -31.19 -48.97
CA VAL A 309 -12.66 -30.53 -50.29
C VAL A 309 -11.64 -31.19 -51.21
N SER A 310 -12.11 -32.08 -52.09
CA SER A 310 -11.32 -32.69 -53.15
C SER A 310 -11.00 -31.67 -54.25
N GLU A 311 -9.71 -31.52 -54.58
CA GLU A 311 -9.21 -30.65 -55.65
C GLU A 311 -9.72 -31.03 -57.06
N PRO A 312 -9.93 -30.07 -57.97
CA PRO A 312 -10.31 -30.35 -59.35
C PRO A 312 -9.10 -30.84 -60.17
N LYS A 313 -9.29 -31.96 -60.87
CA LYS A 313 -8.29 -32.54 -61.78
C LYS A 313 -8.02 -31.62 -62.97
N VAL A 314 -6.75 -31.31 -63.18
CA VAL A 314 -6.20 -30.66 -64.38
C VAL A 314 -6.31 -31.62 -65.57
N VAL A 315 -7.02 -31.22 -66.62
CA VAL A 315 -7.08 -31.94 -67.90
C VAL A 315 -5.93 -31.48 -68.79
N SER A 316 -5.09 -32.42 -69.22
CA SER A 316 -4.15 -32.21 -70.34
C SER A 316 -4.17 -33.42 -71.28
N LYS A 317 -4.94 -33.28 -72.37
CA LYS A 317 -4.65 -33.59 -73.78
C LYS A 317 -5.94 -33.64 -74.58
#